data_AF-A0A7V6TY58-F1
#
_entry.id   AF-A0A7V6TY58-F1
#
_cell.length_a   1.000
_cell.length_b   1.000
_cell.length_c   1.000
_cell.angle_alpha   90.00
_cell.angle_beta   90.00
_cell.angle_gamma   90.00
#
_symmetry.space_group_name_H-M   'P 1'
#
loop_
_entity.id
_entity.type
_entity.pdbx_description
1 polymer ?
#
loop_
_entity_poly.entity_id
_entity_poly.type
_entity_poly.pdbx_seq_one_letter_code
_entity_poly.pdbx_strand_id
1 'polypeptide(L)'
;DVKPHLVLNQMGIPKRPEIAIADFAEPLGIDPIATIDFDPQLFGNAANNGRMIAETNPESPVAEAISHIAHVVTGRADVQPRKKSGISSLFGKFARKTK
;
A
#
# COMPACT_ATOMS: atom_id res chain seq x y z
N ASP A 1 -7.33 8.30 -23.68
CA ASP A 1 -7.89 7.25 -22.82
C ASP A 1 -7.42 7.46 -21.38
N VAL A 2 -8.20 7.10 -20.37
CA VAL A 2 -7.83 7.28 -18.96
C VAL A 2 -6.92 6.14 -18.53
N LYS A 3 -5.78 6.45 -17.88
CA LYS A 3 -4.86 5.41 -17.39
C LYS A 3 -5.56 4.55 -16.32
N PRO A 4 -5.35 3.22 -16.32
CA PRO A 4 -5.96 2.35 -15.31
C PRO A 4 -5.33 2.60 -13.93
N HIS A 5 -6.10 2.29 -12.89
CA HIS A 5 -5.59 2.27 -11.52
C HIS A 5 -4.87 0.96 -11.23
N LEU A 6 -3.61 1.05 -10.78
CA LEU A 6 -2.82 -0.11 -10.38
C LEU A 6 -2.90 -0.31 -8.86
N VAL A 7 -3.23 -1.53 -8.43
CA VAL A 7 -3.16 -1.96 -7.03
C VAL A 7 -2.29 -3.21 -6.97
N LEU A 8 -1.27 -3.21 -6.12
CA LEU A 8 -0.44 -4.38 -5.86
C LEU A 8 -0.94 -5.08 -4.60
N ASN A 9 -1.28 -6.35 -4.70
CA ASN A 9 -1.89 -7.11 -3.62
C ASN A 9 -1.01 -8.29 -3.20
N GLN A 10 -1.13 -8.68 -1.93
CA GLN A 10 -0.36 -9.74 -1.30
C GLN A 10 1.16 -9.49 -1.33
N MET A 11 1.57 -8.28 -0.98
CA MET A 11 2.99 -7.91 -0.89
C MET A 11 3.62 -8.42 0.41
N GLY A 12 4.92 -8.69 0.42
CA GLY A 12 5.65 -9.10 1.62
C GLY A 12 5.33 -10.51 2.12
N ILE A 13 4.96 -11.45 1.23
CA ILE A 13 4.73 -12.85 1.61
C ILE A 13 6.05 -13.47 2.10
N PRO A 14 6.09 -14.05 3.32
CA PRO A 14 7.30 -14.68 3.84
C PRO A 14 7.83 -15.79 2.92
N LYS A 15 9.13 -15.75 2.64
CA LYS A 15 9.86 -16.74 1.80
C LYS A 15 9.39 -16.79 0.34
N ARG A 16 8.60 -15.82 -0.12
CA ARG A 16 8.25 -15.66 -1.54
C ARG A 16 9.17 -14.61 -2.16
N PRO A 17 9.95 -14.93 -3.20
CA PRO A 17 10.65 -13.91 -3.98
C PRO A 17 9.64 -12.96 -4.60
N GLU A 18 9.90 -11.65 -4.50
CA GLU A 18 9.04 -10.59 -5.03
C GLU A 18 9.83 -9.65 -5.93
N ILE A 19 9.16 -9.14 -6.96
CA ILE A 19 9.67 -8.08 -7.82
C ILE A 19 9.54 -6.75 -7.06
N ALA A 20 10.56 -5.90 -7.11
CA ALA A 20 10.45 -4.58 -6.49
C ALA A 20 9.32 -3.78 -7.14
N ILE A 21 8.59 -2.99 -6.34
CA ILE A 21 7.44 -2.22 -6.82
C ILE A 21 7.81 -1.33 -8.01
N ALA A 22 9.00 -0.70 -7.97
CA ALA A 22 9.50 0.16 -9.05
C ALA A 22 9.71 -0.64 -10.34
N ASP A 23 10.38 -1.79 -10.26
CA ASP A 23 10.66 -2.66 -11.41
C ASP A 23 9.38 -3.18 -12.07
N PHE A 24 8.30 -3.36 -11.29
CA PHE A 24 6.99 -3.72 -11.82
C PHE A 24 6.24 -2.52 -12.44
N ALA A 25 6.31 -1.34 -11.80
CA ALA A 25 5.56 -0.15 -12.18
C ALA A 25 6.17 0.61 -13.37
N GLU A 26 7.50 0.64 -13.48
CA GLU A 26 8.22 1.40 -14.51
C GLU A 26 7.85 0.97 -15.94
N PRO A 27 7.82 -0.33 -16.30
CA PRO A 27 7.41 -0.75 -17.64
C PRO A 27 5.96 -0.38 -17.98
N LEU A 28 5.11 -0.23 -16.96
CA LEU A 28 3.71 0.17 -17.13
C LEU A 28 3.55 1.69 -17.23
N GLY A 29 4.54 2.49 -16.78
CA GLY A 29 4.44 3.94 -16.69
C GLY A 29 3.26 4.40 -15.80
N ILE A 30 2.92 3.60 -14.80
CA ILE A 30 1.78 3.78 -13.89
C ILE A 30 2.24 3.47 -12.46
N ASP A 31 2.15 4.47 -11.59
CA ASP A 31 2.38 4.27 -10.15
C ASP A 31 1.16 3.58 -9.50
N PRO A 32 1.37 2.60 -8.61
CA PRO A 32 0.28 2.01 -7.84
C PRO A 32 -0.43 3.05 -6.97
N ILE A 33 -1.76 3.00 -6.97
CA ILE A 33 -2.59 3.83 -6.08
C ILE A 33 -2.66 3.25 -4.66
N ALA A 34 -2.33 1.97 -4.51
CA ALA A 34 -2.27 1.27 -3.24
C ALA A 34 -1.41 0.01 -3.34
N THR A 35 -0.81 -0.36 -2.22
CA THR A 35 -0.16 -1.65 -1.98
C THR A 35 -0.84 -2.30 -0.78
N ILE A 36 -1.22 -3.56 -0.90
CA ILE A 36 -1.85 -4.34 0.15
C ILE A 36 -0.88 -5.43 0.59
N ASP A 37 -0.43 -5.34 1.82
CA ASP A 37 0.51 -6.30 2.40
C ASP A 37 -0.19 -7.62 2.75
N PHE A 38 0.60 -8.69 2.82
CA PHE A 38 0.16 -10.00 3.20
C PHE A 38 -0.12 -10.06 4.71
N ASP A 39 -1.41 -9.99 5.06
CA ASP A 39 -1.90 -10.15 6.44
C ASP A 39 -2.82 -11.38 6.56
N PRO A 40 -2.24 -12.60 6.65
CA PRO A 40 -3.04 -13.83 6.64
C PRO A 40 -4.00 -13.92 7.83
N GLN A 41 -3.68 -13.28 8.95
CA GLN A 41 -4.53 -13.28 10.13
C GLN A 41 -5.77 -12.43 9.91
N LEU A 42 -5.62 -11.20 9.43
CA LEU A 42 -6.73 -10.32 9.12
C LEU A 42 -7.64 -10.90 8.04
N PHE A 43 -7.05 -11.31 6.91
CA PHE A 43 -7.81 -11.87 5.79
C PHE A 43 -8.48 -13.20 6.17
N GLY A 44 -7.78 -14.08 6.89
CA GLY A 44 -8.33 -15.35 7.36
C GLY A 44 -9.47 -15.16 8.34
N ASN A 45 -9.31 -14.28 9.33
CA ASN A 45 -10.37 -14.00 10.31
C ASN A 45 -11.60 -13.37 9.65
N ALA A 46 -11.41 -12.39 8.77
CA ALA A 46 -12.50 -11.76 8.03
C ALA A 46 -13.29 -12.77 7.19
N ALA A 47 -12.59 -13.59 6.40
CA ALA A 47 -13.20 -14.62 5.56
C ALA A 47 -13.94 -15.69 6.36
N ASN A 48 -13.33 -16.19 7.45
CA ASN A 48 -13.91 -17.24 8.29
C ASN A 48 -15.18 -16.78 9.03
N ASN A 49 -15.30 -15.48 9.32
CA ASN A 49 -16.45 -14.92 10.03
C ASN A 49 -17.44 -14.20 9.09
N GLY A 50 -17.21 -14.21 7.77
CA GLY A 50 -18.06 -13.53 6.79
C GLY A 50 -18.14 -12.01 7.00
N ARG A 51 -17.07 -11.40 7.53
CA ARG A 51 -17.00 -9.96 7.83
C ARG A 51 -16.12 -9.23 6.84
N MET A 52 -16.40 -7.96 6.62
CA MET A 52 -15.50 -7.10 5.87
C MET A 52 -14.20 -6.87 6.64
N ILE A 53 -13.12 -6.55 5.92
CA ILE A 53 -11.83 -6.19 6.54
C ILE A 53 -11.99 -4.97 7.46
N ALA A 54 -12.73 -3.95 7.01
CA ALA A 54 -13.02 -2.76 7.81
C ALA A 54 -13.86 -3.04 9.07
N GLU A 55 -14.66 -4.11 9.08
CA GLU A 55 -15.42 -4.54 10.26
C GLU A 55 -14.59 -5.42 11.20
N THR A 56 -13.59 -6.10 10.66
CA THR A 56 -12.73 -7.04 11.41
C THR A 56 -11.61 -6.28 12.12
N ASN A 57 -10.96 -5.35 11.43
CA ASN A 57 -9.95 -4.47 12.00
C ASN A 57 -9.97 -3.11 11.26
N PRO A 58 -10.77 -2.13 11.72
CA PRO A 58 -10.89 -0.82 11.08
C PRO A 58 -9.60 -0.01 11.10
N GLU A 59 -8.72 -0.27 12.07
CA GLU A 59 -7.44 0.43 12.23
C GLU A 59 -6.31 -0.22 11.43
N SER A 60 -6.58 -1.33 10.72
CA SER A 60 -5.56 -1.99 9.91
C SER A 60 -5.11 -1.12 8.73
N PRO A 61 -3.81 -1.16 8.36
CA PRO A 61 -3.33 -0.52 7.13
C PRO A 61 -4.05 -0.99 5.87
N VAL A 62 -4.56 -2.24 5.88
CA VAL A 62 -5.36 -2.80 4.79
C VAL A 62 -6.73 -2.12 4.70
N ALA A 63 -7.43 -1.91 5.82
CA ALA A 63 -8.70 -1.18 5.82
C ALA A 63 -8.52 0.27 5.33
N GLU A 64 -7.45 0.95 5.75
CA GLU A 64 -7.10 2.28 5.25
C GLU A 64 -6.83 2.27 3.74
N ALA A 65 -6.06 1.30 3.24
CA ALA A 65 -5.75 1.17 1.82
C ALA A 65 -7.02 0.93 0.98
N ILE A 66 -7.93 0.07 1.44
CA ILE A 66 -9.22 -0.19 0.77
C ILE A 66 -10.09 1.09 0.75
N SER A 67 -10.13 1.83 1.86
CA SER A 67 -10.84 3.11 1.93
C SER A 67 -10.27 4.13 0.94
N HIS A 68 -8.94 4.24 0.86
CA HIS A 68 -8.25 5.10 -0.10
C HIS A 68 -8.58 4.71 -1.55
N ILE A 69 -8.51 3.42 -1.89
CA ILE A 69 -8.92 2.92 -3.21
C ILE A 69 -10.35 3.35 -3.53
N ALA A 70 -11.29 3.18 -2.59
CA ALA A 70 -12.68 3.58 -2.77
C ALA A 70 -12.83 5.09 -3.04
N HIS A 71 -12.02 5.93 -2.38
CA HIS A 71 -12.03 7.38 -2.61
C HIS A 71 -11.49 7.74 -4.00
N VAL A 72 -10.40 7.11 -4.42
CA VAL A 72 -9.79 7.32 -5.75
C VAL A 72 -10.77 6.92 -6.86
N VAL A 73 -11.31 5.70 -6.82
CA VAL A 73 -12.20 5.20 -7.89
C VAL A 73 -13.54 5.92 -7.94
N THR A 74 -13.90 6.65 -6.89
CA THR A 74 -15.11 7.50 -6.85
C THR A 74 -14.82 8.98 -7.08
N GLY A 75 -13.59 9.35 -7.43
CA GLY A 75 -13.18 10.73 -7.72
C GLY A 75 -13.16 11.67 -6.52
N ARG A 76 -13.12 11.11 -5.30
CA ARG A 76 -13.07 11.87 -4.02
C ARG A 76 -11.66 12.12 -3.52
N ALA A 77 -10.67 11.45 -4.10
CA ALA A 77 -9.26 11.66 -3.83
C ALA A 77 -8.45 11.54 -5.12
N ASP A 78 -7.40 12.34 -5.24
CA ASP A 78 -6.44 12.21 -6.33
C ASP A 78 -5.55 10.98 -6.14
N VAL A 79 -5.06 10.45 -7.25
CA VAL A 79 -3.95 9.48 -7.24
C VAL A 79 -2.69 10.20 -6.76
N GLN A 80 -2.48 10.23 -5.45
CA GLN A 80 -1.25 10.73 -4.87
C GLN A 80 -0.28 9.56 -4.74
N PRO A 81 0.92 9.59 -5.36
CA PRO A 81 1.92 8.59 -5.08
C PRO A 81 2.20 8.64 -3.58
N ARG A 82 2.04 7.49 -2.87
CA ARG A 82 2.35 7.41 -1.44
C ARG A 82 3.80 7.86 -1.27
N LYS A 83 4.00 9.08 -0.78
CA LYS A 83 5.32 9.54 -0.33
C LYS A 83 5.77 8.51 0.69
N LYS A 84 6.95 7.93 0.49
CA LYS A 84 7.60 7.09 1.51
C LYS A 84 7.61 7.88 2.81
N SER A 85 6.65 7.62 3.71
CA SER A 85 6.71 8.05 5.10
C SER A 85 7.70 7.13 5.79
N GLY A 86 8.96 7.26 5.37
CA GLY A 86 10.09 6.56 5.90
C GLY A 86 10.81 7.50 6.86
N ILE A 87 11.13 6.97 8.03
CA ILE A 87 12.09 7.48 9.02
C ILE A 87 13.42 7.99 8.40
N SER A 88 13.70 7.71 7.12
CA SER A 88 14.78 8.28 6.31
C SER A 88 14.81 9.82 6.26
N SER A 89 13.68 10.51 6.41
CA SER A 89 13.70 11.99 6.50
C SER A 89 14.28 12.50 7.83
N LEU A 90 14.19 11.69 8.89
CA LEU A 90 14.68 12.05 10.23
C LEU A 90 16.17 11.74 10.39
N PHE A 91 16.67 10.65 9.79
CA PHE A 91 18.10 10.29 9.85
C PHE A 91 19.01 11.26 9.06
N GLY A 92 18.51 11.89 8.00
CA GLY A 92 19.27 12.88 7.23
C GLY A 92 19.61 14.17 8.01
N LYS A 93 18.92 14.44 9.12
CA LYS A 93 19.16 15.63 9.96
C LYS A 93 20.21 15.42 11.06
N PHE A 94 20.62 14.17 11.33
CA PHE A 94 21.63 13.87 12.36
C PHE A 94 23.04 13.59 11.79
N ALA A 95 23.17 13.36 10.47
CA ALA A 95 24.46 13.03 9.85
C ALA A 95 25.33 14.24 9.44
N ARG A 96 24.99 15.46 9.88
CA ARG A 96 25.72 16.67 9.44
C ARG A 96 26.31 17.46 10.60
N LYS A 97 27.25 16.86 11.33
CA LYS A 97 28.37 17.58 11.97
C LYS A 97 29.43 16.63 12.55
N THR A 98 30.51 16.40 11.81
CA THR A 98 31.85 16.30 12.41
C THR A 98 32.84 16.86 11.39
N LYS A 99 33.72 17.74 11.89
CA LYS A 99 34.90 18.26 11.21
C LYS A 99 35.85 17.14 10.84
#